data_AF-A0A1Z9SYX9-F1
#
_entry.id   AF-A0A1Z9SYX9-F1
#
_cell.length_a   1.000
_cell.length_b   1.000
_cell.length_c   1.000
_cell.angle_alpha   90.00
_cell.angle_beta   90.00
_cell.angle_gamma   90.00
#
_symmetry.space_group_name_H-M   'P 1'
#
loop_
_entity.id
_entity.type
_entity.pdbx_description
1 polymer ?
#
loop_
_entity_poly.entity_id
_entity_poly.type
_entity_poly.pdbx_seq_one_letter_code
_entity_poly.pdbx_strand_id
1 'polypeptide(L)' 'DRSFEFAVDHIGFEISQEFVVGYGLDYKGKFRHLDSIYIIE' A
#
# COMPACT_ATOMS: atom_id res chain seq x y z
N ASP A 1 3.76 3.88 -19.92
CA ASP A 1 4.64 3.08 -19.08
C ASP A 1 5.90 3.89 -18.78
N ARG A 2 6.08 4.33 -17.54
CA ARG A 2 7.28 5.06 -17.10
C ARG A 2 7.74 4.42 -15.80
N SER A 3 8.57 3.40 -15.93
CA SER A 3 9.35 2.88 -14.81
C SER A 3 10.52 3.84 -14.57
N PHE A 4 10.60 4.37 -13.37
CA PHE A 4 11.79 5.05 -12.90
C PHE A 4 12.52 4.10 -11.97
N GLU A 5 13.78 3.82 -12.26
CA GLU A 5 14.62 3.01 -11.38
C GLU A 5 15.15 3.92 -10.26
N PHE A 6 14.77 3.59 -9.03
CA PHE A 6 15.27 4.24 -7.84
C PHE A 6 15.86 3.19 -6.91
N ALA A 7 17.01 3.49 -6.31
CA ALA A 7 17.50 2.72 -5.19
C ALA A 7 16.72 3.13 -3.94
N VAL A 8 15.96 2.21 -3.36
CA VAL A 8 15.26 2.43 -2.09
C VAL A 8 16.17 1.96 -0.96
N ASP A 9 16.63 2.88 -0.13
CA ASP A 9 17.58 2.55 0.96
C ASP A 9 16.93 1.73 2.08
N HIS A 10 15.62 1.87 2.29
CA HIS A 10 14.88 1.23 3.38
C HIS A 10 13.52 0.69 2.93
N ILE A 11 13.33 -0.62 3.09
CA ILE A 11 12.08 -1.33 2.83
C ILE A 11 11.60 -1.94 4.14
N GLY A 12 10.39 -1.58 4.59
CA GLY A 12 9.81 -2.14 5.80
C GLY A 12 9.35 -3.58 5.63
N PHE A 13 8.60 -3.85 4.56
CA PHE A 13 8.17 -5.17 4.13
C PHE A 13 7.69 -5.11 2.68
N GLU A 14 7.63 -6.26 2.01
CA GLU A 14 7.14 -6.40 0.64
C GLU A 14 5.77 -7.06 0.63
N ILE A 15 4.93 -6.71 -0.34
CA ILE A 15 3.58 -7.26 -0.56
C ILE A 15 3.39 -7.64 -2.03
N SER A 16 2.44 -8.53 -2.32
CA SER A 16 2.03 -8.84 -3.70
C SER A 16 1.36 -7.63 -4.37
N GLN A 17 1.18 -7.70 -5.70
CA GLN A 17 0.49 -6.67 -6.48
C GLN A 17 -1.04 -6.73 -6.30
N GLU A 18 -1.49 -6.56 -5.06
CA GLU A 18 -2.90 -6.53 -4.68
C GLU A 18 -3.32 -5.11 -4.32
N PHE A 19 -4.62 -4.82 -4.43
CA PHE A 19 -5.15 -3.55 -3.98
C PHE A 19 -5.35 -3.56 -2.46
N VAL A 20 -4.64 -2.68 -1.75
CA VAL A 20 -4.61 -2.64 -0.28
C VAL A 20 -5.17 -1.35 0.31
N VAL A 21 -5.75 -1.44 1.51
CA VAL A 21 -6.23 -0.33 2.33
C VAL A 21 -5.84 -0.49 3.80
N GLY A 22 -6.13 0.51 4.63
CA GLY A 22 -5.81 0.48 6.06
C GLY A 22 -4.45 1.09 6.36
N TYR A 23 -4.15 1.28 7.64
CA TYR A 23 -2.93 1.94 8.09
C TYR A 23 -2.67 3.29 7.37
N GLY A 24 -3.74 4.09 7.20
CA GLY A 24 -3.69 5.36 6.48
C GLY A 24 -3.93 5.28 4.96
N LEU A 25 -3.81 4.11 4.34
CA LEU A 25 -4.20 3.90 2.93
C LEU A 25 -5.72 3.86 2.79
N ASP A 26 -6.24 4.41 1.69
CA ASP A 26 -7.68 4.61 1.51
C ASP A 26 -8.22 4.13 0.17
N TYR A 27 -9.53 3.84 0.17
CA TYR A 27 -10.33 3.71 -1.03
C TYR A 27 -11.57 4.60 -0.92
N LYS A 28 -11.68 5.59 -1.80
CA LYS A 28 -12.78 6.58 -1.81
C LYS A 28 -12.98 7.25 -0.45
N GLY A 29 -11.88 7.56 0.25
CA GLY A 29 -11.87 8.19 1.56
C GLY A 29 -12.22 7.27 2.74
N LYS A 30 -12.40 5.96 2.51
CA LYS A 30 -12.72 4.97 3.55
C LYS A 30 -11.48 4.19 3.99
N PHE A 31 -11.61 3.44 5.10
CA PHE A 31 -10.65 2.44 5.59
C PHE A 31 -9.31 2.92 6.18
N ARG A 32 -8.99 4.22 6.11
CA ARG A 32 -7.75 4.78 6.70
C ARG A 32 -7.51 4.44 8.17
N HIS A 33 -8.59 4.31 8.95
CA HIS A 33 -8.55 4.12 10.39
C HIS A 33 -8.27 2.67 10.82
N LEU A 34 -8.22 1.73 9.88
CA LEU A 34 -7.91 0.34 10.20
C LEU A 34 -6.45 0.24 10.70
N ASP A 35 -6.23 -0.55 11.75
CA ASP A 35 -4.95 -0.66 12.46
C ASP A 35 -3.88 -1.47 11.71
N SER A 36 -4.29 -2.13 10.62
CA SER A 36 -3.48 -3.03 9.83
C SER A 36 -3.71 -2.78 8.32
N ILE A 37 -2.91 -3.45 7.49
CA ILE A 37 -3.09 -3.44 6.03
C ILE A 37 -3.98 -4.62 5.63
N TYR A 38 -4.97 -4.34 4.79
CA TYR A 38 -5.94 -5.31 4.32
C TYR A 38 -6.00 -5.31 2.79
N ILE A 39 -6.32 -6.46 2.22
CA ILE A 39 -6.65 -6.60 0.80
C ILE A 39 -8.16 -6.39 0.63
N ILE A 40 -8.57 -5.60 -0.35
CA ILE A 40 -9.98 -5.53 -0.77
C ILE A 40 -10.17 -6.47 -1.96
N GLU A 41 -11.03 -7.48 -1.78
CA GLU A 41 -11.63 -8.26 -2.88
C GLU A 41 -12.78 -7.49 -3.55
#